data_AF-A0A9D9YT92-F1
#
_entry.id   AF-A0A9D9YT92-F1
#
_cell.length_a   1.000
_cell.length_b   1.000
_cell.length_c   1.000
_cell.angle_alpha   90.00
_cell.angle_beta   90.00
_cell.angle_gamma   90.00
#
_symmetry.space_group_name_H-M   'P 1'
#
loop_
_entity.id
_entity.type
_entity.pdbx_description
1 polymer ?
#
loop_
_entity_poly.entity_id
_entity_poly.type
_entity_poly.pdbx_seq_one_letter_code
_entity_poly.pdbx_strand_id
1 'polypeptide(L)'
;MKIICIGRNYAEHAKELGNEIPDEPVIFMKPKSALLQPHTPFYYPEFTNELNYECELVLRVCKNGKYINERNASNYYNGITVGIDFTARDLQNIAKEKGLPWEKAKAFDNSAAIGKFLDLTPDQKKANFTFKLLVNNQEMQRGNSADMVFKFDNLVAQISNYFSLNIGDIIFTGTPAGVGECVVGDELEAFLGNQSLLKLDIK
;
A
#
# COMPACT_ATOMS: atom_id res chain seq x y z
N MET A 1 2.57 12.94 -10.14
CA MET A 1 2.73 11.91 -9.11
C MET A 1 1.47 11.07 -9.11
N LYS A 2 1.63 9.78 -9.40
CA LYS A 2 0.60 8.75 -9.28
C LYS A 2 0.90 7.91 -8.03
N ILE A 3 -0.16 7.45 -7.36
CA ILE A 3 -0.09 6.46 -6.30
C ILE A 3 -0.73 5.20 -6.87
N ILE A 4 0.10 4.20 -7.13
CA ILE A 4 -0.31 2.93 -7.76
C ILE A 4 -0.39 1.89 -6.65
N CYS A 5 -1.47 1.15 -6.57
CA CYS A 5 -1.74 0.23 -5.46
C CYS A 5 -2.05 -1.17 -5.99
N ILE A 6 -1.59 -2.19 -5.27
CA ILE A 6 -1.73 -3.59 -5.64
C ILE A 6 -2.63 -4.31 -4.64
N GLY A 7 -3.76 -4.82 -5.12
CA GLY A 7 -4.63 -5.71 -4.34
C GLY A 7 -4.14 -7.16 -4.34
N ARG A 8 -4.40 -7.87 -3.24
CA ARG A 8 -4.23 -9.34 -3.11
C ARG A 8 -2.80 -9.84 -3.34
N ASN A 9 -1.79 -9.07 -2.94
CA ASN A 9 -0.39 -9.48 -3.12
C ASN A 9 0.18 -10.39 -2.02
N TYR A 10 -0.62 -10.74 -1.01
CA TYR A 10 -0.25 -11.67 0.06
C TYR A 10 -1.30 -12.78 0.14
N ALA A 11 -0.84 -14.04 0.08
CA ALA A 11 -1.73 -15.20 -0.01
C ALA A 11 -2.69 -15.33 1.18
N GLU A 12 -2.21 -15.11 2.40
CA GLU A 12 -3.05 -15.21 3.60
C GLU A 12 -4.10 -14.10 3.68
N HIS A 13 -3.79 -12.90 3.20
CA HIS A 13 -4.77 -11.81 3.10
C HIS A 13 -5.83 -12.10 2.03
N ALA A 14 -5.44 -12.69 0.89
CA ALA A 14 -6.40 -13.13 -0.12
C ALA A 14 -7.38 -14.15 0.46
N LYS A 15 -6.89 -15.14 1.23
CA LYS A 15 -7.69 -16.15 1.93
C LYS A 15 -8.59 -15.55 3.01
N GLU A 16 -8.07 -14.64 3.84
CA GLU A 16 -8.81 -13.93 4.90
C GLU A 16 -10.10 -13.28 4.37
N LEU A 17 -10.01 -12.67 3.19
CA LEU A 17 -11.14 -12.01 2.53
C LEU A 17 -11.92 -12.93 1.55
N GLY A 18 -11.69 -14.25 1.60
CA GLY A 18 -12.38 -15.24 0.77
C GLY A 18 -12.14 -15.11 -0.73
N ASN A 19 -11.00 -14.56 -1.15
CA ASN A 19 -10.65 -14.36 -2.56
C ASN A 19 -9.63 -15.39 -3.03
N GLU A 20 -9.71 -15.77 -4.31
CA GLU A 20 -8.65 -16.54 -4.97
C GLU A 20 -7.40 -15.66 -5.20
N ILE A 21 -6.24 -16.31 -5.21
CA ILE A 21 -4.97 -15.67 -5.62
C ILE A 21 -5.07 -15.44 -7.13
N PRO A 22 -4.99 -14.19 -7.60
CA PRO A 22 -5.15 -13.91 -9.02
C PRO A 22 -3.89 -14.29 -9.81
N ASP A 23 -4.06 -14.61 -11.09
CA ASP A 23 -2.93 -14.89 -12.01
C ASP A 23 -2.13 -13.60 -12.34
N GLU A 24 -2.78 -12.45 -12.23
CA GLU A 24 -2.19 -11.11 -12.43
C GLU A 24 -2.56 -10.18 -11.26
N PRO A 25 -1.70 -9.20 -10.89
CA PRO A 25 -2.00 -8.30 -9.80
C PRO A 25 -3.22 -7.43 -10.11
N VAL A 26 -4.08 -7.24 -9.10
CA VAL A 26 -5.16 -6.27 -9.18
C VAL A 26 -4.57 -4.87 -9.01
N ILE A 27 -4.58 -4.06 -10.06
CA ILE A 27 -4.01 -2.70 -10.04
C ILE A 27 -5.13 -1.66 -9.92
N PHE A 28 -5.02 -0.77 -8.96
CA PHE A 28 -5.83 0.44 -8.85
C PHE A 28 -4.94 1.66 -8.53
N MET A 29 -5.53 2.85 -8.52
CA MET A 29 -4.78 4.09 -8.27
C MET A 29 -5.50 5.00 -7.28
N LYS A 30 -4.68 5.84 -6.63
CA LYS A 30 -5.15 7.00 -5.85
C LYS A 30 -4.61 8.29 -6.47
N PRO A 31 -5.40 9.39 -6.47
CA PRO A 31 -4.95 10.69 -6.92
C PRO A 31 -3.90 11.27 -5.96
N LYS A 32 -3.23 12.34 -6.38
CA LYS A 32 -2.28 13.06 -5.51
C LYS A 32 -2.94 13.59 -4.22
N SER A 33 -4.22 13.97 -4.26
CA SER A 33 -4.97 14.46 -3.09
C SER A 33 -5.23 13.38 -2.03
N ALA A 34 -5.11 12.10 -2.40
CA ALA A 34 -5.19 11.01 -1.43
C ALA A 34 -3.97 10.95 -0.51
N LEU A 35 -2.86 11.63 -0.83
CA LEU A 35 -1.68 11.62 0.02
C LEU A 35 -1.91 12.47 1.28
N LEU A 36 -1.99 11.82 2.44
CA LEU A 36 -2.04 12.48 3.74
C LEU A 36 -0.77 13.34 3.92
N GLN A 37 -0.97 14.59 4.29
CA GLN A 37 0.16 15.49 4.53
C GLN A 37 0.90 15.11 5.82
N PRO A 38 2.24 15.19 5.83
CA PRO A 38 3.02 14.94 7.04
C PRO A 38 2.56 15.84 8.19
N HIS A 39 2.52 15.29 9.40
CA HIS A 39 2.11 15.99 10.63
C HIS A 39 0.65 16.48 10.65
N THR A 40 -0.18 16.02 9.72
CA THR A 40 -1.63 16.24 9.74
C THR A 40 -2.32 14.99 10.28
N PRO A 41 -3.29 15.12 11.20
CA PRO A 41 -4.10 13.99 11.62
C PRO A 41 -4.92 13.43 10.45
N PHE A 42 -5.22 12.14 10.48
CA PHE A 42 -6.17 11.56 9.55
C PHE A 42 -7.58 11.75 10.11
N TYR A 43 -8.44 12.46 9.39
CA TYR A 43 -9.83 12.67 9.81
C TYR A 43 -10.71 11.55 9.27
N TYR A 44 -11.47 10.90 10.16
CA TYR A 44 -12.39 9.85 9.82
C TYR A 44 -13.46 10.36 8.84
N PRO A 45 -13.62 9.77 7.64
CA PRO A 45 -14.55 10.29 6.65
C PRO A 45 -16.01 10.01 7.02
N GLU A 46 -16.87 11.04 7.00
CA GLU A 46 -18.29 10.93 7.36
C GLU A 46 -19.11 9.98 6.46
N PHE A 47 -18.61 9.65 5.27
CA PHE A 47 -19.36 8.87 4.28
C PHE A 47 -19.25 7.34 4.49
N THR A 48 -18.38 6.87 5.38
CA THR A 48 -18.14 5.45 5.64
C THR A 48 -18.40 5.13 7.10
N ASN A 49 -18.89 3.92 7.38
CA ASN A 49 -19.02 3.40 8.74
C ASN A 49 -18.04 2.25 9.02
N GLU A 50 -17.13 1.96 8.09
CA GLU A 50 -16.18 0.85 8.21
C GLU A 50 -14.87 1.25 7.51
N LEU A 51 -14.05 2.05 8.20
CA LEU A 51 -12.75 2.47 7.71
C LEU A 51 -11.67 1.47 8.13
N ASN A 52 -11.03 0.80 7.18
CA ASN A 52 -9.95 -0.14 7.49
C ASN A 52 -8.56 0.44 7.25
N TYR A 53 -7.61 0.04 8.09
CA TYR A 53 -6.19 0.16 7.81
C TYR A 53 -5.70 -1.03 6.97
N GLU A 54 -4.79 -0.75 6.05
CA GLU A 54 -4.04 -1.75 5.30
C GLU A 54 -2.57 -1.32 5.27
N CYS A 55 -1.73 -1.88 6.15
CA CYS A 55 -0.31 -1.56 6.18
C CYS A 55 0.42 -2.23 5.02
N GLU A 56 1.24 -1.47 4.28
CA GLU A 56 1.93 -1.94 3.10
C GLU A 56 3.37 -1.44 3.01
N LEU A 57 4.21 -2.17 2.27
CA LEU A 57 5.48 -1.63 1.77
C LEU A 57 5.20 -0.71 0.57
N VAL A 58 5.90 0.43 0.53
CA VAL A 58 5.74 1.43 -0.53
C VAL A 58 7.08 1.71 -1.20
N LEU A 59 7.14 1.56 -2.52
CA LEU A 59 8.33 1.85 -3.33
C LEU A 59 8.29 3.27 -3.89
N ARG A 60 9.45 3.94 -3.92
CA ARG A 60 9.63 5.23 -4.59
C ARG A 60 10.22 5.05 -5.98
N VAL A 61 9.48 5.45 -7.01
CA VAL A 61 9.94 5.44 -8.40
C VAL A 61 10.96 6.56 -8.62
N CYS A 62 12.11 6.21 -9.19
CA CYS A 62 13.24 7.12 -9.39
C CYS A 62 13.66 7.28 -10.86
N LYS A 63 12.95 6.64 -11.79
CA LYS A 63 13.26 6.70 -13.23
C LYS A 63 11.98 6.62 -14.06
N ASN A 64 11.92 7.39 -15.15
CA ASN A 64 10.81 7.32 -16.09
C ASN A 64 10.91 6.05 -16.95
N GLY A 65 9.81 5.33 -17.17
CA GLY A 65 9.80 4.16 -18.04
C GLY A 65 8.41 3.62 -18.38
N LYS A 66 8.35 2.86 -19.47
CA LYS A 66 7.18 2.12 -19.95
C LYS A 66 7.68 0.82 -20.61
N TYR A 67 6.90 -0.26 -20.54
CA TYR A 67 7.30 -1.58 -21.06
C TYR A 67 8.67 -2.03 -20.52
N ILE A 68 8.86 -1.88 -19.21
CA ILE A 68 10.10 -2.22 -18.52
C ILE A 68 10.22 -3.73 -18.43
N ASN A 69 11.32 -4.30 -18.92
CA ASN A 69 11.63 -5.70 -18.69
C ASN A 69 11.95 -5.95 -17.21
N GLU A 70 11.41 -7.02 -16.62
CA GLU A 70 11.57 -7.37 -15.21
C GLU A 70 13.03 -7.38 -14.74
N ARG A 71 13.97 -7.88 -15.55
CA ARG A 71 15.40 -7.91 -15.21
C ARG A 71 16.02 -6.52 -14.97
N ASN A 72 15.37 -5.48 -15.48
CA ASN A 72 15.80 -4.09 -15.38
C ASN A 72 14.98 -3.29 -14.36
N ALA A 73 13.92 -3.88 -13.77
CA ALA A 73 12.94 -3.18 -12.95
C ALA A 73 13.55 -2.59 -11.67
N SER A 74 14.53 -3.28 -11.06
CA SER A 74 15.28 -2.78 -9.90
C SER A 74 15.99 -1.43 -10.13
N ASN A 75 16.18 -1.00 -11.38
CA ASN A 75 16.73 0.33 -11.69
C ASN A 75 15.70 1.47 -11.62
N TYR A 76 14.42 1.16 -11.42
CA TYR A 76 13.32 2.13 -11.50
C TYR A 76 12.78 2.54 -10.13
N TYR A 77 13.22 1.90 -9.04
CA TYR A 77 12.95 2.33 -7.67
C TYR A 77 14.25 2.44 -6.87
N ASN A 78 14.30 3.39 -5.94
CA ASN A 78 15.49 3.63 -5.12
C ASN A 78 15.20 3.81 -3.64
N GLY A 79 13.94 3.72 -3.22
CA GLY A 79 13.59 3.87 -1.82
C GLY A 79 12.37 3.05 -1.45
N ILE A 80 12.30 2.72 -0.17
CA ILE A 80 11.20 1.97 0.43
C ILE A 80 10.74 2.68 1.71
N THR A 81 9.46 2.56 2.01
CA THR A 81 8.87 2.95 3.29
C THR A 81 7.72 2.01 3.63
N VAL A 82 7.05 2.26 4.74
CA VAL A 82 5.73 1.70 5.04
C VAL A 82 4.66 2.76 4.80
N GLY A 83 3.47 2.33 4.43
CA GLY A 83 2.31 3.20 4.28
C GLY A 83 1.02 2.51 4.74
N ILE A 84 -0.04 3.29 4.86
CA ILE A 84 -1.40 2.81 5.14
C ILE A 84 -2.28 3.13 3.93
N ASP A 85 -2.83 2.08 3.31
CA ASP A 85 -3.88 2.18 2.30
C ASP A 85 -5.25 2.14 2.99
N PHE A 86 -5.75 3.32 3.38
CA PHE A 86 -7.07 3.41 3.98
C PHE A 86 -8.17 3.03 3.00
N THR A 87 -9.11 2.24 3.50
CA THR A 87 -10.18 1.65 2.71
C THR A 87 -11.52 1.83 3.41
N ALA A 88 -12.48 2.49 2.77
CA ALA A 88 -13.87 2.43 3.20
C ALA A 88 -14.45 1.08 2.75
N ARG A 89 -14.39 0.09 3.66
CA ARG A 89 -14.63 -1.32 3.34
C ARG A 89 -16.08 -1.57 2.95
N ASP A 90 -17.01 -0.92 3.64
CA ASP A 90 -18.44 -0.89 3.31
C ASP A 90 -18.68 -0.51 1.84
N LEU A 91 -18.07 0.57 1.37
CA LEU A 91 -18.16 1.03 -0.01
C LEU A 91 -17.45 0.10 -1.00
N GLN A 92 -16.31 -0.49 -0.60
CA GLN A 92 -15.58 -1.42 -1.45
C GLN A 92 -16.40 -2.69 -1.69
N ASN A 93 -17.09 -3.21 -0.67
CA ASN A 93 -17.95 -4.38 -0.78
C ASN A 93 -19.09 -4.13 -1.77
N ILE A 94 -19.76 -2.98 -1.67
CA ILE A 94 -20.79 -2.57 -2.63
C ILE A 94 -20.23 -2.46 -4.05
N ALA A 95 -19.02 -1.90 -4.20
CA ALA A 95 -18.37 -1.77 -5.50
C ALA A 95 -18.03 -3.13 -6.12
N LYS A 96 -17.51 -4.08 -5.32
CA LYS A 96 -17.23 -5.45 -5.76
C LYS A 96 -18.50 -6.18 -6.21
N GLU A 97 -19.56 -6.13 -5.40
CA GLU A 97 -20.83 -6.80 -5.70
C GLU A 97 -21.45 -6.30 -7.01
N LYS A 98 -21.36 -4.99 -7.26
CA LYS A 98 -21.98 -4.35 -8.44
C LYS A 98 -21.04 -4.21 -9.64
N GLY A 99 -19.80 -4.69 -9.55
CA GLY A 99 -18.79 -4.50 -10.60
C GLY A 99 -18.46 -3.03 -10.88
N LEU A 100 -18.51 -2.17 -9.85
CA LEU A 100 -18.23 -0.74 -9.95
C LEU A 100 -16.77 -0.41 -9.68
N PRO A 101 -16.29 0.76 -10.15
CA PRO A 101 -14.97 1.27 -9.82
C PRO A 101 -14.77 1.52 -8.31
N TRP A 102 -13.53 1.38 -7.82
CA TRP A 102 -13.19 1.38 -6.39
C TRP A 102 -12.83 2.76 -5.83
N GLU A 103 -12.86 3.83 -6.64
CA GLU A 103 -12.35 5.16 -6.28
C GLU A 103 -13.04 5.74 -5.05
N LYS A 104 -14.35 5.51 -4.88
CA LYS A 104 -15.07 5.96 -3.67
C LYS A 104 -14.56 5.27 -2.40
N ALA A 105 -14.08 4.05 -2.52
CA ALA A 105 -13.61 3.23 -1.41
C ALA A 105 -12.11 3.32 -1.16
N LYS A 106 -11.32 3.68 -2.18
CA LYS A 106 -9.84 3.63 -2.15
C LYS A 106 -9.17 4.95 -2.49
N ALA A 107 -9.82 5.90 -3.17
CA ALA A 107 -9.14 7.06 -3.77
C ALA A 107 -9.60 8.41 -3.21
N PHE A 108 -10.30 8.41 -2.09
CA PHE A 108 -10.72 9.62 -1.39
C PHE A 108 -9.53 10.37 -0.78
N ASP A 109 -9.74 11.63 -0.41
CA ASP A 109 -8.68 12.50 0.12
C ASP A 109 -8.06 11.91 1.39
N ASN A 110 -6.74 12.06 1.53
CA ASN A 110 -5.93 11.50 2.63
C ASN A 110 -5.93 9.96 2.79
N SER A 111 -6.56 9.21 1.88
CA SER A 111 -6.63 7.74 1.95
C SER A 111 -5.30 6.99 1.80
N ALA A 112 -4.18 7.68 1.60
CA ALA A 112 -2.84 7.11 1.58
C ALA A 112 -1.92 7.86 2.55
N ALA A 113 -1.51 7.20 3.63
CA ALA A 113 -0.46 7.70 4.52
C ALA A 113 0.87 7.00 4.20
N ILE A 114 1.98 7.72 4.24
CA ILE A 114 3.32 7.17 3.99
C ILE A 114 4.31 7.64 5.05
N GLY A 115 5.20 6.74 5.45
CA GLY A 115 6.30 7.04 6.36
C GLY A 115 7.51 7.66 5.67
N LYS A 116 8.54 7.95 6.46
CA LYS A 116 9.83 8.41 5.95
C LYS A 116 10.49 7.35 5.04
N PHE A 117 10.79 7.72 3.79
CA PHE A 117 11.54 6.86 2.88
C PHE A 117 12.98 6.60 3.34
N LEU A 118 13.39 5.35 3.20
CA LEU A 118 14.78 4.91 3.29
C LEU A 118 15.30 4.63 1.88
N ASP A 119 16.52 5.08 1.59
CA ASP A 119 17.18 4.77 0.33
C ASP A 119 17.64 3.30 0.33
N LEU A 120 17.47 2.64 -0.82
CA LEU A 120 17.83 1.23 -1.01
C LEU A 120 19.20 1.11 -1.67
N THR A 121 20.11 0.39 -1.02
CA THR A 121 21.34 -0.09 -1.67
C THR A 121 21.05 -1.22 -2.66
N PRO A 122 21.96 -1.53 -3.60
CA PRO A 122 21.81 -2.66 -4.51
C PRO A 122 21.58 -4.01 -3.81
N ASP A 123 22.21 -4.22 -2.66
CA ASP A 123 22.05 -5.46 -1.88
C ASP A 123 20.68 -5.51 -1.18
N GLN A 124 20.21 -4.38 -0.64
CA GLN A 124 18.89 -4.30 -0.01
C GLN A 124 17.75 -4.55 -0.99
N LYS A 125 17.90 -4.21 -2.28
CA LYS A 125 16.89 -4.54 -3.31
C LYS A 125 16.66 -6.04 -3.50
N LYS A 126 17.61 -6.88 -3.07
CA LYS A 126 17.52 -8.34 -3.12
C LYS A 126 17.10 -8.95 -1.77
N ALA A 127 17.02 -8.13 -0.72
CA ALA A 127 16.67 -8.57 0.62
C ALA A 127 15.15 -8.65 0.81
N ASN A 128 14.76 -9.39 1.85
CA ASN A 128 13.37 -9.40 2.31
C ASN A 128 13.17 -8.37 3.42
N PHE A 129 12.01 -7.73 3.41
CA PHE A 129 11.63 -6.70 4.37
C PHE A 129 10.50 -7.20 5.26
N THR A 130 10.74 -7.20 6.57
CA THR A 130 9.67 -7.37 7.55
C THR A 130 9.10 -6.00 7.89
N PHE A 131 7.79 -5.91 8.06
CA PHE A 131 7.10 -4.71 8.50
C PHE A 131 5.93 -5.07 9.39
N LYS A 132 5.44 -4.11 10.16
CA LYS A 132 4.31 -4.30 11.06
C LYS A 132 3.55 -2.99 11.30
N LEU A 133 2.31 -3.14 11.73
CA LEU A 133 1.44 -2.07 12.20
C LEU A 133 1.06 -2.33 13.65
N LEU A 134 1.23 -1.32 14.49
CA LEU A 134 0.63 -1.25 15.80
C LEU A 134 -0.58 -0.32 15.76
N VAL A 135 -1.66 -0.73 16.42
CA VAL A 135 -2.81 0.12 16.74
C VAL A 135 -2.91 0.19 18.26
N ASN A 136 -2.81 1.38 18.84
CA ASN A 136 -2.83 1.57 20.29
C ASN A 136 -1.79 0.69 21.03
N ASN A 137 -0.58 0.59 20.47
CA ASN A 137 0.52 -0.27 20.94
C ASN A 137 0.29 -1.79 20.83
N GLN A 138 -0.80 -2.24 20.22
CA GLN A 138 -1.07 -3.65 19.93
C GLN A 138 -0.72 -3.98 18.49
N GLU A 139 0.02 -5.06 18.27
CA GLU A 139 0.39 -5.49 16.92
C GLU A 139 -0.81 -6.10 16.20
N MET A 140 -1.27 -5.43 15.15
CA MET A 140 -2.43 -5.86 14.37
C MET A 140 -2.05 -6.51 13.05
N GLN A 141 -0.98 -6.01 12.40
CA GLN A 141 -0.46 -6.59 11.17
C GLN A 141 1.04 -6.83 11.28
N ARG A 142 1.48 -7.94 10.69
CA ARG A 142 2.88 -8.25 10.44
C ARG A 142 3.00 -8.88 9.06
N GLY A 143 3.93 -8.39 8.26
CA GLY A 143 4.19 -8.92 6.92
C GLY A 143 5.68 -9.07 6.63
N ASN A 144 5.98 -9.89 5.63
CA ASN A 144 7.32 -10.03 5.07
C ASN A 144 7.25 -10.07 3.54
N SER A 145 8.09 -9.30 2.85
CA SER A 145 8.11 -9.29 1.37
C SER A 145 8.46 -10.66 0.74
N ALA A 146 9.01 -11.58 1.52
CA ALA A 146 9.18 -12.98 1.11
C ALA A 146 7.84 -13.66 0.79
N ASP A 147 6.75 -13.24 1.43
CA ASP A 147 5.42 -13.82 1.30
C ASP A 147 4.59 -13.19 0.18
N MET A 148 5.13 -12.17 -0.50
CA MET A 148 4.48 -11.55 -1.65
C MET A 148 4.34 -12.53 -2.82
N VAL A 149 3.15 -12.58 -3.42
CA VAL A 149 2.86 -13.34 -4.64
C VAL A 149 3.63 -12.75 -5.82
N PHE A 150 3.52 -11.44 -6.02
CA PHE A 150 4.21 -10.66 -7.04
C PHE A 150 5.32 -9.82 -6.39
N LYS A 151 6.58 -10.11 -6.74
CA LYS A 151 7.76 -9.40 -6.19
C LYS A 151 7.89 -7.99 -6.77
N PHE A 152 8.68 -7.14 -6.13
CA PHE A 152 8.86 -5.73 -6.52
C PHE A 152 9.22 -5.53 -8.00
N ASP A 153 10.20 -6.29 -8.50
CA ASP A 153 10.64 -6.18 -9.89
C ASP A 153 9.54 -6.60 -10.87
N ASN A 154 8.80 -7.66 -10.54
CA ASN A 154 7.65 -8.12 -11.30
C ASN A 154 6.52 -7.09 -11.32
N LEU A 155 6.17 -6.49 -10.17
CA LEU A 155 5.17 -5.43 -10.08
C LEU A 155 5.53 -4.23 -10.94
N VAL A 156 6.77 -3.73 -10.83
CA VAL A 156 7.25 -2.59 -11.62
C VAL A 156 7.17 -2.88 -13.12
N ALA A 157 7.56 -4.09 -13.55
CA ALA A 157 7.45 -4.51 -14.94
C ALA A 157 6.00 -4.55 -15.41
N GLN A 158 5.12 -5.23 -14.67
CA GLN A 158 3.71 -5.40 -15.02
C GLN A 158 2.95 -4.07 -15.05
N ILE A 159 3.09 -3.23 -14.02
CA ILE A 159 2.50 -1.88 -13.98
C ILE A 159 2.91 -1.08 -15.22
N SER A 160 4.18 -1.17 -15.63
CA SER A 160 4.72 -0.38 -16.73
C SER A 160 4.18 -0.75 -18.12
N ASN A 161 3.49 -1.89 -18.26
CA ASN A 161 2.81 -2.26 -19.48
C ASN A 161 1.57 -1.40 -19.73
N TYR A 162 0.89 -0.99 -18.65
CA TYR A 162 -0.34 -0.21 -18.71
C TYR A 162 -0.10 1.28 -18.49
N PHE A 163 0.79 1.62 -17.54
CA PHE A 163 1.00 2.99 -17.09
C PHE A 163 2.48 3.34 -17.12
N SER A 164 2.84 4.44 -17.80
CA SER A 164 4.21 4.95 -17.70
C SER A 164 4.53 5.31 -16.25
N LEU A 165 5.61 4.76 -15.73
CA LEU A 165 6.18 5.15 -14.45
C LEU A 165 6.96 6.44 -14.61
N ASN A 166 6.71 7.42 -13.74
CA ASN A 166 7.42 8.68 -13.73
C ASN A 166 8.15 8.86 -12.39
N ILE A 167 9.26 9.61 -12.41
CA ILE A 167 9.98 10.00 -11.20
C ILE A 167 9.01 10.62 -10.19
N GLY A 168 9.07 10.12 -8.96
CA GLY A 168 8.24 10.57 -7.85
C GLY A 168 6.89 9.84 -7.73
N ASP A 169 6.51 8.98 -8.68
CA ASP A 169 5.40 8.05 -8.46
C ASP A 169 5.75 7.08 -7.32
N ILE A 170 4.72 6.56 -6.65
CA ILE A 170 4.87 5.59 -5.57
C ILE A 170 4.00 4.36 -5.82
N ILE A 171 4.47 3.20 -5.36
CA ILE A 171 3.81 1.91 -5.53
C ILE A 171 3.56 1.30 -4.16
N PHE A 172 2.30 1.23 -3.77
CA PHE A 172 1.74 0.43 -2.67
C PHE A 172 1.67 -1.02 -3.13
N THR A 173 2.29 -1.92 -2.39
CA THR A 173 2.63 -3.27 -2.87
C THR A 173 1.74 -4.39 -2.31
N GLY A 174 0.63 -4.03 -1.67
CA GLY A 174 -0.32 -4.94 -1.03
C GLY A 174 -0.09 -5.08 0.48
N THR A 175 -1.17 -5.43 1.17
CA THR A 175 -1.21 -5.61 2.63
C THR A 175 -1.19 -7.09 3.03
N PRO A 176 -0.56 -7.46 4.17
CA PRO A 176 -0.63 -8.81 4.72
C PRO A 176 -1.97 -8.99 5.47
N ALA A 177 -2.20 -10.18 6.02
CA ALA A 177 -3.41 -10.47 6.81
C ALA A 177 -3.49 -9.60 8.07
N GLY A 178 -4.69 -9.52 8.67
CA GLY A 178 -4.94 -8.72 9.87
C GLY A 178 -5.41 -7.31 9.55
N VAL A 179 -6.05 -7.11 8.39
CA VAL A 179 -6.75 -5.85 8.12
C VAL A 179 -7.86 -5.66 9.15
N GLY A 180 -8.03 -4.44 9.63
CA GLY A 180 -9.00 -4.16 10.68
C GLY A 180 -9.53 -2.74 10.61
N GLU A 181 -10.61 -2.52 11.33
CA GLU A 181 -11.27 -1.21 11.43
C GLU A 181 -10.41 -0.25 12.26
N CYS A 182 -10.41 1.03 11.86
CA CYS A 182 -9.94 2.17 12.62
C CYS A 182 -11.13 2.85 13.28
N VAL A 183 -10.98 3.36 14.50
CA VAL A 183 -11.96 4.24 15.13
C VAL A 183 -11.33 5.57 15.53
N VAL A 184 -12.16 6.60 15.69
CA VAL A 184 -11.71 7.91 16.19
C VAL A 184 -11.04 7.74 17.55
N GLY A 185 -9.83 8.26 17.69
CA GLY A 185 -8.98 8.13 18.87
C GLY A 185 -7.88 7.07 18.75
N ASP A 186 -7.89 6.25 17.71
CA ASP A 186 -6.81 5.28 17.48
C ASP A 186 -5.48 5.97 17.11
N GLU A 187 -4.39 5.41 17.65
CA GLU A 187 -3.02 5.75 17.28
C GLU A 187 -2.44 4.61 16.42
N LEU A 188 -2.03 4.93 15.19
CA LEU A 188 -1.41 3.97 14.26
C LEU A 188 0.09 4.25 14.20
N GLU A 189 0.90 3.20 14.37
CA GLU A 189 2.36 3.26 14.21
C GLU A 189 2.87 2.11 13.34
N ALA A 190 3.48 2.43 12.20
CA ALA A 190 3.99 1.46 11.25
C ALA A 190 5.53 1.43 11.20
N PHE A 191 6.06 0.22 11.13
CA PHE A 191 7.49 -0.06 11.24
C PHE A 191 8.01 -0.82 10.03
N LEU A 192 9.22 -0.48 9.59
CA LEU A 192 10.05 -1.31 8.73
C LEU A 192 11.14 -1.96 9.59
N GLY A 193 11.09 -3.28 9.73
CA GLY A 193 11.88 -4.02 10.72
C GLY A 193 11.57 -3.49 12.13
N ASN A 194 12.58 -2.92 12.78
CA ASN A 194 12.47 -2.32 14.11
C ASN A 194 12.37 -0.78 14.08
N GLN A 195 12.39 -0.16 12.90
CA GLN A 195 12.38 1.28 12.75
C GLN A 195 10.96 1.79 12.53
N SER A 196 10.47 2.62 13.45
CA SER A 196 9.22 3.38 13.25
C SER A 196 9.43 4.42 12.16
N LEU A 197 8.58 4.39 11.13
CA LEU A 197 8.67 5.29 9.98
C LEU A 197 7.43 6.16 9.79
N LEU A 198 6.28 5.73 10.33
CA LEU A 198 5.00 6.41 10.22
C LEU A 198 4.28 6.30 11.56
N LYS A 199 3.79 7.44 12.05
CA LYS A 199 2.92 7.52 13.21
C LYS A 199 1.83 8.57 12.94
N LEU A 200 0.57 8.24 13.20
CA LEU A 200 -0.55 9.16 13.02
C LEU A 200 -1.73 8.82 13.95
N ASP A 201 -2.58 9.81 14.19
CA ASP A 201 -3.81 9.67 14.96
C ASP A 201 -5.03 9.72 14.03
N ILE A 202 -6.05 8.93 14.36
CA ILE A 202 -7.38 9.00 13.76
C ILE A 202 -8.22 10.00 14.54
N LYS A 203 -8.73 11.04 13.87
CA LYS A 203 -9.51 12.13 14.47
C LYS A 203 -10.90 12.26 13.89
#